data_AF-A0A966IM93-F1
#
_entry.id   AF-A0A966IM93-F1
#
_cell.length_a   1.000
_cell.length_b   1.000
_cell.length_c   1.000
_cell.angle_alpha   90.00
_cell.angle_beta   90.00
_cell.angle_gamma   90.00
#
_symmetry.space_group_name_H-M   'P 1'
#
loop_
_entity.id
_entity.type
_entity.pdbx_description
1 polymer ?
#
loop_
_entity_poly.entity_id
_entity_poly.type
_entity_poly.pdbx_seq_one_letter_code
_entity_poly.pdbx_strand_id
1 'polypeptide(L)'
;METQKPQIGINNTAGDWFKIKIDRKVLKELSRRSDYEGWKHIIIYFGGLLGLGLLCYSFWGTWWFVPIYLAYCILWGGADAIWHECGHRTAFKTR
;
A
#
# COMPACT_ATOMS: atom_id res chain seq x y z
N MET A 1 -2.85 31.46 39.77
CA MET A 1 -3.24 31.47 38.34
C MET A 1 -2.02 31.06 37.55
N GLU A 2 -1.93 29.81 37.11
CA GLU A 2 -0.82 29.36 36.28
C GLU A 2 -0.97 29.97 34.87
N THR A 3 -0.01 30.82 34.50
CA THR A 3 0.07 31.42 33.17
C THR A 3 0.44 30.34 32.16
N GLN A 4 -0.49 29.96 31.29
CA GLN A 4 -0.20 29.09 30.17
C GLN A 4 0.78 29.79 29.22
N LYS A 5 1.96 29.20 29.04
CA LYS A 5 3.01 29.71 28.17
C LYS A 5 2.53 29.63 26.71
N PRO A 6 2.59 30.72 25.93
CA PRO A 6 2.12 30.69 24.55
C PRO A 6 2.99 29.73 23.73
N GLN A 7 2.33 28.77 23.10
CA GLN A 7 3.00 27.75 22.33
C GLN A 7 3.28 28.25 20.90
N ILE A 8 4.42 28.92 20.69
CA ILE A 8 4.79 29.63 19.44
C ILE A 8 5.72 28.80 18.54
N GLY A 9 5.27 27.64 18.05
CA GLY A 9 6.11 26.69 17.32
C GLY A 9 5.29 25.90 16.32
N ILE A 10 5.88 25.51 15.20
CA ILE A 10 5.17 24.88 14.07
C ILE A 10 4.45 23.58 14.51
N ASN A 11 4.91 22.94 15.59
CA ASN A 11 4.35 21.70 16.16
C ASN A 11 3.39 21.91 17.34
N ASN A 12 3.08 23.15 17.73
CA ASN A 12 2.38 23.43 18.98
C ASN A 12 0.86 23.23 18.94
N THR A 13 0.30 22.99 17.75
CA THR A 13 -1.10 22.57 17.58
C THR A 13 -1.26 21.05 17.52
N ALA A 14 -0.18 20.26 17.54
CA ALA A 14 -0.23 18.79 17.51
C ALA A 14 -0.91 18.17 18.75
N GLY A 15 -1.10 18.94 19.81
CA GLY A 15 -1.83 18.55 21.02
C GLY A 15 -3.35 18.51 20.84
N ASP A 16 -3.89 19.39 19.99
CA ASP A 16 -5.32 19.61 19.81
C ASP A 16 -5.97 18.64 18.81
N TRP A 17 -5.15 17.90 18.05
CA TRP A 17 -5.67 16.91 17.11
C TRP A 17 -6.19 15.68 17.84
N PHE A 18 -7.34 15.20 17.35
CA PHE A 18 -7.95 13.99 17.85
C PHE A 18 -6.98 12.81 17.76
N LYS A 19 -6.69 12.20 18.92
CA LYS A 19 -5.87 10.99 19.05
C LYS A 19 -6.76 9.87 19.54
N ILE A 20 -6.90 8.82 18.72
CA ILE A 20 -7.56 7.59 19.14
C ILE A 20 -6.82 7.00 20.34
N LYS A 21 -7.57 6.70 21.40
CA LYS A 21 -7.07 5.96 22.56
C LYS A 21 -7.02 4.48 22.20
N ILE A 22 -5.89 4.03 21.66
CA ILE A 22 -5.60 2.62 21.39
C ILE A 22 -4.55 2.11 22.37
N ASP A 23 -4.70 0.87 22.82
CA ASP A 23 -3.69 0.22 23.65
C ASP A 23 -2.38 0.06 22.86
N ARG A 24 -1.25 0.35 23.51
CA ARG A 24 0.07 0.31 22.87
C ARG A 24 0.45 -1.09 22.40
N LYS A 25 0.00 -2.15 23.09
CA LYS A 25 0.26 -3.54 22.69
C LYS A 25 -0.49 -3.87 21.40
N VAL A 26 -1.76 -3.47 21.30
CA VAL A 26 -2.57 -3.65 20.10
C VAL A 26 -1.95 -2.92 18.91
N LEU A 27 -1.57 -1.65 19.09
CA LEU A 27 -0.92 -0.87 18.03
C LEU A 27 0.38 -1.53 17.55
N LYS A 28 1.17 -2.07 18.48
CA LYS A 28 2.44 -2.76 18.17
C LYS A 28 2.22 -4.06 17.42
N GLU A 29 1.16 -4.79 17.73
CA GLU A 29 0.78 -6.02 17.04
C GLU A 29 0.34 -5.74 15.60
N LEU A 30 -0.52 -4.73 15.40
CA LEU A 30 -0.98 -4.31 14.07
C LEU A 30 0.15 -3.74 13.19
N SER A 31 1.16 -3.11 13.80
CA SER A 31 2.30 -2.54 13.08
C SER A 31 3.40 -3.57 12.76
N ARG A 32 3.20 -4.84 13.12
CA ARG A 32 4.22 -5.88 12.98
C ARG A 32 4.36 -6.31 11.52
N ARG A 33 5.44 -5.88 10.88
CA ARG A 33 5.82 -6.31 9.52
C ARG A 33 5.98 -7.84 9.42
N SER A 34 5.58 -8.37 8.27
CA SER A 34 5.63 -9.81 7.95
C SER A 34 6.04 -10.02 6.50
N ASP A 35 7.02 -10.87 6.23
CA ASP A 35 7.47 -11.18 4.87
C ASP A 35 6.40 -11.92 4.05
N TYR A 36 5.52 -12.65 4.74
CA TYR A 36 4.44 -13.39 4.12
C TYR A 36 3.46 -12.47 3.39
N GLU A 37 3.13 -11.31 3.97
CA GLU A 37 2.21 -10.37 3.36
C GLU A 37 2.83 -9.76 2.11
N GLY A 38 4.10 -9.32 2.19
CA GLY A 38 4.84 -8.82 1.03
C GLY A 38 4.88 -9.82 -0.13
N TRP A 39 5.24 -11.09 0.14
CA TRP A 39 5.25 -12.14 -0.88
C TRP A 39 3.86 -12.43 -1.46
N LYS A 40 2.82 -12.44 -0.62
CA LYS A 40 1.44 -12.63 -1.08
C LYS A 40 1.05 -11.55 -2.10
N HIS A 41 1.38 -10.29 -1.83
CA HIS A 41 1.11 -9.19 -2.76
C HIS A 41 1.88 -9.34 -4.08
N ILE A 42 3.16 -9.68 -4.01
CA ILE A 42 3.99 -9.93 -5.20
C ILE A 42 3.42 -11.06 -6.05
N ILE A 43 3.10 -12.21 -5.45
CA ILE A 43 2.60 -13.39 -6.17
C ILE A 43 1.26 -13.08 -6.85
N ILE A 44 0.34 -12.43 -6.15
CA ILE A 44 -0.97 -12.05 -6.73
C ILE A 44 -0.78 -11.09 -7.89
N TYR A 45 0.10 -10.10 -7.74
CA TYR A 45 0.37 -9.10 -8.76
C TYR A 45 0.96 -9.72 -10.03
N PHE A 46 2.05 -10.47 -9.90
CA PHE A 46 2.69 -11.12 -11.05
C PHE A 46 1.84 -12.25 -11.64
N GLY A 47 1.12 -13.01 -10.80
CA GLY A 47 0.17 -14.01 -11.26
C GLY A 47 -0.98 -13.41 -12.07
N GLY A 48 -1.53 -12.29 -11.60
CA GLY A 48 -2.55 -11.52 -12.33
C GLY A 48 -2.03 -10.94 -13.64
N LEU A 49 -0.82 -10.37 -13.65
CA LEU A 49 -0.16 -9.86 -14.86
C LEU A 49 0.05 -10.95 -15.91
N LEU A 50 0.58 -12.11 -15.51
CA LEU A 50 0.77 -13.24 -16.41
C LEU A 50 -0.57 -13.78 -16.92
N GLY A 51 -1.56 -13.94 -16.04
CA GLY A 51 -2.89 -14.39 -16.42
C GLY A 51 -3.55 -13.46 -17.45
N LEU A 52 -3.61 -12.16 -17.15
CA LEU A 52 -4.17 -11.15 -18.05
C LEU A 52 -3.36 -10.99 -19.34
N GLY A 53 -2.02 -11.12 -19.28
CA GLY A 53 -1.17 -11.10 -20.46
C GLY A 53 -1.43 -12.28 -21.40
N LEU A 54 -1.59 -13.49 -20.85
CA LEU A 54 -1.97 -14.68 -21.63
C LEU A 54 -3.37 -14.55 -22.24
N LEU A 55 -4.31 -13.97 -21.50
CA LEU A 55 -5.64 -13.65 -22.00
C LEU A 55 -5.58 -12.62 -23.14
N CYS A 56 -4.79 -11.56 -23.01
CA CYS A 56 -4.58 -10.57 -24.08
C CYS A 56 -4.04 -11.24 -25.36
N TYR A 57 -3.07 -12.13 -25.23
CA TYR A 57 -2.52 -12.89 -26.36
C TYR A 57 -3.58 -13.82 -26.99
N SER A 58 -4.37 -14.51 -26.17
CA SER A 58 -5.38 -15.47 -26.66
C SER A 58 -6.57 -14.80 -27.35
N PHE A 59 -6.96 -13.60 -26.89
CA PHE A 59 -8.08 -12.84 -27.44
C PHE A 59 -7.65 -11.80 -28.49
N TRP A 60 -6.40 -11.84 -28.95
CA TRP A 60 -5.87 -10.91 -29.94
C TRP A 60 -6.72 -10.90 -31.22
N GLY A 61 -7.09 -9.71 -31.68
CA GLY A 61 -7.95 -9.53 -32.85
C GLY A 61 -9.46 -9.72 -32.61
N THR A 62 -9.88 -9.98 -31.37
CA THR A 62 -11.30 -10.03 -30.98
C THR A 62 -11.73 -8.75 -30.24
N TRP A 63 -13.04 -8.48 -30.20
CA TRP A 63 -13.57 -7.36 -29.41
C TRP A 63 -13.26 -7.47 -27.91
N TRP A 64 -13.14 -8.71 -27.39
CA TRP A 64 -12.80 -8.99 -25.99
C TRP A 64 -11.37 -8.61 -25.62
N PHE A 65 -10.49 -8.37 -26.60
CA PHE A 65 -9.14 -7.87 -26.35
C PHE A 65 -9.17 -6.54 -25.58
N VAL A 66 -10.04 -5.61 -25.96
CA VAL A 66 -10.07 -4.25 -25.40
C VAL A 66 -10.32 -4.23 -23.89
N PRO A 67 -11.38 -4.86 -23.35
CA PRO A 67 -11.61 -4.87 -21.90
C PRO A 67 -10.51 -5.64 -21.13
N ILE A 68 -9.99 -6.74 -21.68
CA ILE A 68 -8.92 -7.53 -21.03
C ILE A 68 -7.62 -6.74 -20.98
N TYR A 69 -7.27 -6.08 -22.08
CA TYR A 69 -6.09 -5.22 -22.16
C TYR A 69 -6.19 -4.03 -21.23
N LEU A 70 -7.37 -3.41 -21.13
CA LEU A 70 -7.60 -2.32 -20.19
C LEU A 70 -7.42 -2.78 -18.73
N ALA A 71 -7.95 -3.96 -18.38
CA ALA A 71 -7.72 -4.56 -17.06
C ALA A 71 -6.23 -4.85 -16.80
N TYR A 72 -5.50 -5.34 -17.81
CA TYR A 72 -4.04 -5.53 -17.73
C TYR A 72 -3.31 -4.21 -17.45
N CYS A 73 -3.63 -3.14 -18.17
CA CYS A 73 -3.02 -1.83 -17.98
C CYS A 73 -3.32 -1.23 -16.60
N ILE A 74 -4.55 -1.36 -16.11
CA ILE A 74 -4.92 -0.90 -14.76
C ILE A 74 -4.14 -1.68 -13.72
N LEU A 75 -4.08 -3.00 -13.83
CA LEU A 75 -3.32 -3.83 -12.90
C LEU A 75 -1.84 -3.41 -12.92
N TRP A 76 -1.24 -3.27 -14.11
CA TRP A 76 0.14 -2.83 -14.27
C TRP A 76 0.42 -1.45 -13.64
N GLY A 77 -0.52 -0.51 -13.73
CA GLY A 77 -0.41 0.79 -13.06
C GLY A 77 -0.32 0.70 -11.54
N GLY A 78 -0.84 -0.38 -10.94
CA GLY A 78 -0.71 -0.69 -9.52
C GLY A 78 0.72 -1.03 -9.06
N ALA A 79 1.68 -1.17 -9.99
CA ALA A 79 3.10 -1.37 -9.68
C ALA A 79 3.67 -0.30 -8.73
N ASP A 80 3.20 0.94 -8.87
CA ASP A 80 3.71 2.07 -8.09
C ASP A 80 3.53 1.85 -6.59
N ALA A 81 2.38 1.32 -6.15
CA ALA A 81 2.14 1.04 -4.74
C ALA A 81 3.15 0.01 -4.18
N ILE A 82 3.41 -1.06 -4.93
CA ILE A 82 4.37 -2.10 -4.54
C ILE A 82 5.78 -1.50 -4.47
N TRP A 83 6.16 -0.71 -5.48
CA TRP A 83 7.44 -0.03 -5.54
C TRP A 83 7.62 0.97 -4.39
N HIS A 84 6.60 1.78 -4.12
CA HIS A 84 6.59 2.81 -3.09
C HIS A 84 6.74 2.20 -1.69
N GLU A 85 6.05 1.10 -1.39
CA GLU A 85 6.17 0.38 -0.11
C GLU A 85 7.51 -0.35 0.03
N CYS A 86 8.06 -0.90 -1.06
CA CYS A 86 9.40 -1.47 -1.06
C CYS A 86 10.47 -0.37 -0.85
N GLY A 87 10.26 0.81 -1.43
CA GLY A 87 11.13 1.98 -1.27
C GLY A 87 11.15 2.53 0.15
N HIS A 88 9.99 2.56 0.82
CA HIS A 88 9.88 2.87 2.26
C HIS A 88 10.38 1.75 3.17
N ARG A 89 10.69 0.57 2.59
CA ARG A 89 11.17 -0.61 3.31
C ARG A 89 10.17 -1.10 4.35
N THR A 90 8.87 -0.89 4.10
CA THR A 90 7.79 -1.31 4.99
C THR A 90 7.21 -2.67 4.60
N ALA A 91 7.35 -3.07 3.34
CA ALA A 91 6.75 -4.29 2.79
C ALA A 91 7.31 -5.60 3.39
N PHE A 92 8.61 -5.65 3.72
CA PHE A 92 9.28 -6.84 4.25
C PHE A 92 9.83 -6.61 5.66
N LYS A 93 9.85 -7.68 6.45
CA LYS A 93 10.49 -7.75 7.76
C LYS A 93 11.97 -8.11 7.61
N THR A 94 12.32 -9.02 6.72
CA THR A 94 13.71 -9.36 6.39
C THR A 94 14.39 -8.26 5.59
N ARG A 95 15.72 -8.22 5.69
CA ARG A 95 16.63 -7.33 4.97
C ARG A 95 17.44 -8.11 3.97
#